data_AF-A0A5E4I0F2-F1
#
_entry.id   AF-A0A5E4I0F2-F1
#
_cell.length_a   1.000
_cell.length_b   1.000
_cell.length_c   1.000
_cell.angle_alpha   90.00
_cell.angle_beta   90.00
_cell.angle_gamma   90.00
#
_symmetry.space_group_name_H-M   'P 1'
#
loop_
_entity.id
_entity.type
_entity.pdbx_description
1 polymer ?
#
loop_
_entity_poly.entity_id
_entity_poly.type
_entity_poly.pdbx_seq_one_letter_code
_entity_poly.pdbx_strand_id
1 'polypeptide(L)'
;MAGYGYKISFGNVRGGMGAKAANGDWLTPEVKDWCQKTLEKFEFVKWDRFTKIIATNMGDVHVVSCYGWIDRESDAYKDFVVIAFVIEKREVHLVMSSSAKYSERIIELCDHNRELHNKCIRIEDVFEISNSIKLGKKKDA
;
A
#
# COMPACT_ATOMS: atom_id res chain seq x y z
N MET A 1 30.43 11.14 10.08
CA MET A 1 29.54 9.97 10.13
C MET A 1 28.40 10.29 11.08
N ALA A 2 27.26 10.75 10.55
CA ALA A 2 26.07 11.03 11.36
C ALA A 2 25.11 9.84 11.22
N GLY A 3 24.93 9.09 12.31
CA GLY A 3 24.00 7.97 12.36
C GLY A 3 22.56 8.47 12.39
N TYR A 4 21.77 8.08 11.39
CA TYR A 4 20.32 8.23 11.41
C TYR A 4 19.73 7.20 12.38
N GLY A 5 19.57 7.60 13.65
CA GLY A 5 18.83 6.82 14.64
C GLY A 5 17.33 7.03 14.45
N TYR A 6 16.63 6.04 13.90
CA TYR A 6 15.18 5.99 13.98
C TYR A 6 14.77 5.68 15.43
N LYS A 7 14.31 6.70 16.17
CA LYS A 7 13.61 6.49 17.43
C LYS A 7 12.17 6.05 17.12
N ILE A 8 11.89 4.75 17.23
CA ILE A 8 10.52 4.27 17.37
C ILE A 8 10.08 4.57 18.80
N SER A 9 9.37 5.68 18.98
CA SER A 9 8.73 6.05 20.24
C SER A 9 7.36 5.38 20.31
N PHE A 10 7.25 4.27 21.05
CA PHE A 10 5.97 3.81 21.58
C PHE A 10 5.58 4.73 22.75
N GLY A 11 5.02 5.89 22.42
CA GLY A 11 4.50 6.82 23.41
C GLY A 11 3.19 6.30 23.98
N ASN A 12 3.18 5.98 25.27
CA ASN A 12 1.96 5.84 26.07
C ASN A 12 1.15 7.15 25.97
N VAL A 13 0.07 7.15 25.20
CA VAL A 13 -0.81 8.32 25.06
C VAL A 13 -1.78 8.36 26.24
N ARG A 14 -1.37 9.03 27.33
CA ARG A 14 -2.28 9.61 28.32
C ARG A 14 -2.30 11.12 28.12
N GLY A 15 -3.47 11.64 27.72
CA GLY A 15 -3.84 13.04 27.94
C GLY A 15 -4.21 13.81 26.68
N GLY A 16 -5.50 14.17 26.58
CA GLY A 16 -5.96 15.33 25.82
C GLY A 16 -6.36 15.05 24.38
N MET A 17 -7.66 15.03 24.11
CA MET A 17 -8.29 15.09 22.77
C MET A 17 -8.05 13.97 21.75
N GLY A 18 -7.22 12.95 22.01
CA GLY A 18 -7.01 11.82 21.07
C GLY A 18 -8.00 10.63 21.18
N ALA A 19 -8.90 10.62 22.16
CA ALA A 19 -9.70 9.42 22.47
C ALA A 19 -11.05 9.33 21.73
N LYS A 20 -11.54 10.40 21.08
CA LYS A 20 -12.86 10.38 20.42
C LYS A 20 -12.84 9.79 18.99
N ALA A 21 -11.67 9.65 18.36
CA ALA A 21 -11.54 9.00 17.06
C ALA A 21 -11.37 7.47 17.16
N ALA A 22 -11.02 6.94 18.34
CA ALA A 22 -10.72 5.51 18.51
C ALA A 22 -11.96 4.60 18.37
N ASN A 23 -13.16 5.11 18.65
CA ASN A 23 -14.42 4.33 18.67
C ASN A 23 -15.53 4.87 17.75
N GLY A 24 -15.25 5.90 16.94
CA GLY A 24 -16.22 6.45 15.99
C GLY A 24 -16.33 5.55 14.74
N ASP A 25 -17.50 5.53 14.09
CA ASP A 25 -17.71 4.84 12.81
C ASP A 25 -16.95 5.56 11.68
N TRP A 26 -15.62 5.42 11.72
CA TRP A 26 -14.65 6.03 10.81
C TRP A 26 -14.82 5.52 9.37
N LEU A 27 -15.57 4.43 9.20
CA LEU A 27 -15.86 3.83 7.91
C LEU A 27 -17.38 3.87 7.67
N THR A 28 -17.88 5.08 7.45
CA THR A 28 -19.29 5.31 7.12
C THR A 28 -19.68 4.52 5.86
N PRO A 29 -20.97 4.20 5.64
CA PRO A 29 -21.42 3.49 4.44
C PRO A 29 -20.94 4.13 3.13
N GLU A 30 -20.92 5.47 3.06
CA GLU A 30 -20.42 6.21 1.90
C GLU A 30 -18.92 6.00 1.67
N VAL A 31 -18.12 6.00 2.74
CA VAL A 31 -16.68 5.74 2.65
C VAL A 31 -16.43 4.29 2.24
N LYS A 32 -17.21 3.33 2.77
CA LYS A 32 -17.14 1.91 2.39
C LYS A 32 -17.39 1.75 0.89
N ASP A 33 -18.47 2.35 0.38
CA ASP A 33 -18.83 2.31 -1.02
C ASP A 33 -17.75 2.93 -1.91
N TRP A 34 -17.19 4.06 -1.52
CA TRP A 34 -16.08 4.70 -2.25
C TRP A 34 -14.82 3.82 -2.29
N CYS A 35 -14.40 3.25 -1.16
CA CYS A 35 -13.27 2.33 -1.10
C CYS A 35 -13.54 1.10 -1.99
N GLN A 36 -14.73 0.50 -1.89
CA GLN A 36 -15.12 -0.66 -2.67
C GLN A 36 -15.04 -0.37 -4.18
N LYS A 37 -15.72 0.69 -4.65
CA LYS A 37 -15.68 1.09 -6.06
C LYS A 37 -14.27 1.37 -6.56
N THR A 38 -13.40 1.90 -5.70
CA THR A 38 -12.00 2.13 -6.07
C THR A 38 -11.23 0.82 -6.21
N LEU A 39 -11.41 -0.14 -5.29
CA LEU A 39 -10.77 -1.45 -5.35
C LEU A 39 -11.28 -2.29 -6.54
N GLU A 40 -12.57 -2.18 -6.88
CA GLU A 40 -13.20 -2.88 -8.01
C GLU A 40 -12.64 -2.46 -9.38
N LYS A 41 -12.04 -1.25 -9.50
CA LYS A 41 -11.31 -0.83 -10.70
C LYS A 41 -10.14 -1.77 -11.04
N PHE A 42 -9.58 -2.45 -10.02
CA PHE A 42 -8.45 -3.35 -10.14
C PHE A 42 -8.93 -4.80 -10.24
N GLU A 43 -9.76 -5.12 -11.25
CA GLU A 43 -10.40 -6.43 -11.42
C GLU A 43 -9.42 -7.63 -11.47
N PHE A 44 -8.18 -7.36 -11.88
CA PHE A 44 -7.09 -8.35 -11.94
C PHE A 44 -6.41 -8.59 -10.58
N VAL A 45 -6.81 -7.87 -9.52
CA VAL A 45 -6.27 -7.99 -8.16
C VAL A 45 -7.28 -8.73 -7.27
N LYS A 46 -6.82 -9.79 -6.62
CA LYS A 46 -7.56 -10.52 -5.59
C LYS A 46 -7.27 -9.90 -4.23
N TRP A 47 -8.14 -9.01 -3.78
CA TRP A 47 -8.06 -8.36 -2.47
C TRP A 47 -8.28 -9.36 -1.32
N ASP A 48 -7.47 -9.27 -0.26
CA ASP A 48 -7.50 -10.22 0.88
C ASP A 48 -7.66 -9.50 2.23
N ARG A 49 -6.71 -8.63 2.58
CA ARG A 49 -6.61 -8.03 3.92
C ARG A 49 -6.52 -6.53 3.86
N PHE A 50 -6.80 -5.88 4.99
CA PHE A 50 -6.49 -4.47 5.18
C PHE A 50 -5.92 -4.20 6.58
N THR A 51 -5.16 -3.13 6.70
CA THR A 51 -4.74 -2.56 7.99
C THR A 51 -5.33 -1.15 8.12
N LYS A 52 -5.46 -0.69 9.36
CA LYS A 52 -5.90 0.66 9.69
C LYS A 52 -4.88 1.27 10.64
N ILE A 53 -4.48 2.51 10.36
CA ILE A 53 -3.70 3.34 11.28
C ILE A 53 -4.32 4.73 11.40
N ILE A 54 -3.96 5.44 12.47
CA ILE A 54 -4.11 6.89 12.55
C ILE A 54 -2.74 7.49 12.25
N ALA A 55 -2.62 8.21 11.13
CA ALA A 55 -1.40 8.85 10.70
C ALA A 55 -1.27 10.23 11.37
N THR A 56 -0.59 10.25 12.52
CA THR A 56 -0.42 11.47 13.33
C THR A 56 0.46 12.52 12.64
N ASN A 57 1.42 12.08 11.83
CA ASN A 57 2.26 12.94 10.99
C ASN A 57 1.49 13.59 9.82
N MET A 58 0.26 13.16 9.56
CA MET A 58 -0.62 13.70 8.51
C MET A 58 -1.82 14.47 9.09
N GLY A 59 -1.76 14.84 10.37
CA GLY A 59 -2.83 15.59 11.06
C GLY A 59 -3.93 14.69 11.63
N ASP A 60 -3.53 13.56 12.23
CA ASP A 60 -4.43 12.59 12.88
C ASP A 60 -5.55 12.06 11.97
N VAL A 61 -5.19 11.70 10.72
CA VAL A 61 -6.12 11.13 9.73
C VAL A 61 -6.13 9.60 9.76
N HIS A 62 -7.25 9.00 9.39
CA HIS A 62 -7.37 7.56 9.24
C HIS A 62 -6.81 7.11 7.88
N VAL A 63 -5.89 6.16 7.93
CA VAL A 63 -5.34 5.51 6.75
C VAL A 63 -5.74 4.05 6.74
N VAL A 64 -6.32 3.60 5.63
CA VAL A 64 -6.61 2.18 5.36
C VAL A 64 -5.70 1.69 4.26
N SER A 65 -4.87 0.69 4.54
CA SER A 65 -4.07 0.02 3.51
C SER A 65 -4.69 -1.33 3.18
N CYS A 66 -5.10 -1.50 1.93
CA CYS A 66 -5.64 -2.74 1.38
C CYS A 66 -4.53 -3.52 0.67
N TYR A 67 -4.49 -4.84 0.88
CA TYR A 67 -3.49 -5.75 0.34
C TYR A 67 -4.19 -6.76 -0.56
N GLY A 68 -3.66 -6.94 -1.77
CA GLY A 68 -4.18 -7.88 -2.76
C GLY A 68 -3.08 -8.57 -3.54
N TRP A 69 -3.47 -9.57 -4.32
CA TRP A 69 -2.56 -10.42 -5.07
C TRP A 69 -2.98 -10.55 -6.52
N ILE A 70 -2.00 -10.56 -7.43
CA ILE A 70 -2.18 -10.88 -8.85
C ILE A 70 -1.48 -12.22 -9.07
N ASP A 71 -2.21 -13.21 -9.59
CA ASP A 71 -1.62 -14.50 -9.96
C ASP A 71 -0.71 -14.31 -11.17
N ARG A 72 0.51 -14.86 -11.11
CA ARG A 72 1.43 -14.86 -12.25
C ARG A 72 1.18 -16.10 -13.10
N GLU A 73 1.21 -15.92 -14.41
CA GLU A 73 1.03 -17.02 -15.37
C GLU A 73 2.28 -17.90 -15.48
N SER A 74 3.47 -17.36 -15.17
CA SER A 74 4.77 -17.98 -15.46
C SER A 74 5.35 -18.80 -14.31
N ASP A 75 4.86 -18.63 -13.08
CA ASP A 75 5.40 -19.31 -11.90
C ASP A 75 4.31 -19.46 -10.81
N ALA A 76 4.65 -20.16 -9.73
CA ALA A 76 3.74 -20.36 -8.60
C ALA A 76 3.67 -19.15 -7.64
N TYR A 77 4.43 -18.08 -7.92
CA TYR A 77 4.44 -16.88 -7.09
C TYR A 77 3.33 -15.92 -7.54
N LYS A 78 3.08 -14.93 -6.69
CA LYS A 78 2.08 -13.89 -6.92
C LYS A 78 2.75 -12.53 -6.83
N ASP A 79 2.23 -11.58 -7.58
CA ASP A 79 2.54 -10.18 -7.35
C ASP A 79 1.64 -9.63 -6.25
N PHE A 80 2.19 -8.83 -5.35
CA PHE A 80 1.40 -8.12 -4.36
C PHE A 80 1.05 -6.72 -4.85
N VAL A 81 -0.12 -6.23 -4.43
CA VAL A 81 -0.58 -4.85 -4.63
C VAL A 81 -1.00 -4.29 -3.28
N VAL A 82 -0.63 -3.05 -3.03
CA VAL A 82 -1.08 -2.27 -1.87
C VAL A 82 -1.75 -0.99 -2.36
N ILE A 83 -2.93 -0.68 -1.84
CA ILE A 83 -3.59 0.62 -2.01
C ILE A 83 -3.85 1.21 -0.63
N ALA A 84 -3.38 2.43 -0.39
CA ALA A 84 -3.66 3.16 0.85
C ALA A 84 -4.63 4.32 0.60
N PHE A 85 -5.68 4.39 1.40
CA PHE A 85 -6.69 5.43 1.38
C PHE A 85 -6.54 6.35 2.59
N VAL A 86 -6.63 7.67 2.37
CA VAL A 86 -6.86 8.65 3.44
C VAL A 86 -8.35 8.90 3.52
N ILE A 87 -8.98 8.42 4.59
CA ILE A 87 -10.43 8.25 4.69
C ILE A 87 -11.16 9.59 4.74
N GLU A 88 -10.68 10.53 5.54
CA GLU A 88 -11.28 11.86 5.69
C GLU A 88 -11.29 12.64 4.37
N LYS A 89 -10.30 12.40 3.51
CA LYS A 89 -10.14 13.10 2.23
C LYS A 89 -10.76 12.35 1.05
N ARG A 90 -11.17 11.09 1.24
CA ARG A 90 -11.57 10.18 0.14
C ARG A 90 -10.53 10.18 -0.98
N GLU A 91 -9.27 10.04 -0.59
CA GLU A 91 -8.11 10.14 -1.47
C GLU A 91 -7.34 8.82 -1.47
N VAL A 92 -6.91 8.38 -2.66
CA VAL A 92 -5.88 7.34 -2.79
C VAL A 92 -4.53 8.00 -2.53
N HIS A 93 -3.91 7.66 -1.42
CA HIS A 93 -2.64 8.23 -1.01
C HIS A 93 -1.44 7.51 -1.63
N LEU A 94 -1.57 6.21 -1.88
CA LEU A 94 -0.48 5.38 -2.34
C LEU A 94 -1.01 4.16 -3.07
N VAL A 95 -0.34 3.79 -4.16
CA VAL A 95 -0.46 2.49 -4.80
C VAL A 95 0.93 1.89 -5.03
N MET A 96 1.14 0.65 -4.59
CA MET A 96 2.38 -0.07 -4.80
C MET A 96 2.10 -1.42 -5.41
N SER A 97 2.95 -1.87 -6.32
CA SER A 97 2.82 -3.18 -6.93
C SER A 97 4.19 -3.79 -7.20
N SER A 98 4.31 -5.10 -6.92
CA SER A 98 5.46 -5.87 -7.38
C SER A 98 5.36 -6.29 -8.85
N SER A 99 4.20 -6.06 -9.50
CA SER A 99 3.98 -6.51 -10.86
C SER A 99 4.52 -5.53 -11.90
N ALA A 100 5.59 -5.95 -12.60
CA ALA A 100 6.06 -5.21 -13.75
C ALA A 100 5.04 -5.20 -14.90
N LYS A 101 4.27 -6.29 -15.08
CA LYS A 101 3.27 -6.45 -16.16
C LYS A 101 2.11 -5.46 -15.99
N TYR A 102 1.60 -5.32 -14.76
CA TYR A 102 0.41 -4.51 -14.48
C TYR A 102 0.72 -3.07 -14.03
N SER A 103 1.99 -2.71 -13.87
CA SER A 103 2.43 -1.37 -13.40
C SER A 103 1.78 -0.22 -14.19
N GLU A 104 1.83 -0.24 -15.51
CA GLU A 104 1.24 0.83 -16.34
C GLU A 104 -0.28 0.88 -16.21
N ARG A 105 -0.94 -0.29 -16.21
CA ARG A 105 -2.39 -0.37 -16.03
C ARG A 105 -2.82 0.18 -14.67
N ILE A 106 -2.03 -0.08 -13.62
CA ILE A 106 -2.28 0.46 -12.28
C ILE A 106 -2.20 1.99 -12.29
N ILE A 107 -1.21 2.58 -12.98
CA ILE A 107 -1.07 4.03 -13.14
C ILE A 107 -2.31 4.63 -13.83
N GLU A 108 -2.79 4.00 -14.90
CA GLU A 108 -4.00 4.45 -15.61
C GLU A 108 -5.23 4.47 -14.70
N LEU A 109 -5.40 3.46 -13.84
CA LEU A 109 -6.52 3.38 -12.91
C LEU A 109 -6.42 4.39 -11.75
N CYS A 110 -5.23 4.95 -11.51
CA CYS A 110 -4.98 6.01 -10.54
C CYS A 110 -5.08 7.41 -11.17
N ASP A 111 -5.95 7.58 -12.17
CA ASP A 111 -6.15 8.82 -12.92
C ASP A 111 -4.82 9.40 -13.47
N HIS A 112 -3.91 8.51 -13.88
CA HIS A 112 -2.56 8.83 -14.37
C HIS A 112 -1.67 9.61 -13.40
N ASN A 113 -2.03 9.69 -12.12
CA ASN A 113 -1.15 10.27 -11.12
C ASN A 113 0.00 9.31 -10.81
N ARG A 114 1.09 9.46 -11.57
CA ARG A 114 2.30 8.65 -11.47
C ARG A 114 2.97 8.74 -10.10
N GLU A 115 2.77 9.83 -9.36
CA GLU A 115 3.36 10.00 -8.03
C GLU A 115 2.74 9.05 -7.01
N LEU A 116 1.51 8.58 -7.25
CA LEU A 116 0.86 7.58 -6.40
C LEU A 116 1.45 6.19 -6.60
N HIS A 117 2.01 5.90 -7.77
CA HIS A 117 2.50 4.56 -8.10
C HIS A 117 4.02 4.43 -7.89
N ASN A 118 4.42 3.59 -6.95
CA ASN A 118 5.82 3.27 -6.72
C ASN A 118 6.17 1.88 -7.26
N LYS A 119 7.09 1.83 -8.24
CA LYS A 119 7.63 0.58 -8.77
C LYS A 119 8.47 -0.10 -7.70
N CYS A 120 8.18 -1.37 -7.41
CA CYS A 120 9.03 -2.17 -6.53
C CYS A 120 10.38 -2.48 -7.18
N ILE A 121 11.44 -2.37 -6.38
CA ILE A 121 12.82 -2.72 -6.73
C ILE A 121 13.18 -3.99 -5.95
N ARG A 122 14.03 -4.85 -6.53
CA ARG A 122 14.45 -6.06 -5.81
C ARG A 122 15.42 -5.68 -4.70
N ILE A 123 15.28 -6.34 -3.55
CA ILE A 123 16.06 -5.97 -2.36
C ILE A 123 17.56 -6.18 -2.58
N GLU A 124 17.97 -7.20 -3.33
CA GLU A 124 19.38 -7.50 -3.61
C GLU A 124 20.02 -6.53 -4.60
N ASP A 125 19.23 -5.75 -5.35
CA ASP A 125 19.76 -4.75 -6.28
C ASP A 125 20.29 -3.52 -5.53
N VAL A 126 19.92 -3.37 -4.25
CA VAL A 126 20.24 -2.18 -3.42
C VAL A 126 20.94 -2.57 -2.12
N PHE A 127 20.57 -3.70 -1.52
CA PHE A 127 21.05 -4.15 -0.23
C PHE A 127 21.79 -5.48 -0.37
N GLU A 128 22.76 -5.75 0.51
CA GLU A 128 23.51 -7.01 0.55
C GLU A 128 22.69 -8.16 1.20
N ILE A 129 21.47 -8.35 0.71
CA ILE A 129 20.52 -9.34 1.19
C ILE A 129 20.08 -10.19 0.01
N SER A 130 20.10 -11.51 0.16
CA SER A 130 19.64 -12.41 -0.90
C SER A 130 18.12 -12.37 -1.05
N ASN A 131 17.63 -12.31 -2.29
CA ASN A 131 16.21 -12.46 -2.57
C ASN A 131 15.70 -13.86 -2.24
N SER A 132 14.48 -13.94 -1.74
CA SER A 132 13.79 -15.21 -1.53
C SER A 132 13.44 -15.92 -2.84
N ILE A 133 13.37 -15.21 -3.96
CA ILE A 133 13.06 -15.75 -5.29
C ILE A 133 14.25 -15.53 -6.21
N LYS A 134 14.81 -16.62 -6.75
CA LYS A 134 15.83 -16.57 -7.80
C LYS A 134 15.12 -16.58 -9.15
N LEU A 135 15.23 -15.48 -9.90
CA LEU A 135 14.78 -15.47 -11.28
C LEU A 135 15.74 -16.35 -12.09
N GLY A 136 15.21 -17.29 -12.87
CA GLY A 136 16.02 -18.02 -13.84
C GLY A 136 16.69 -17.03 -14.78
N LYS A 137 17.92 -17.32 -15.24
CA LYS A 137 18.57 -16.50 -16.27
C LYS A 137 17.60 -16.33 -17.44
N LYS A 138 17.27 -15.08 -17.81
CA LYS A 138 16.65 -14.81 -19.10
C LYS A 138 17.56 -15.46 -20.15
N LYS A 139 17.01 -16.35 -20.96
CA LYS A 139 17.66 -16.68 -22.22
C LYS A 139 17.64 -15.39 -23.02
N ASP A 140 18.82 -14.83 -23.28
CA ASP A 140 18.95 -13.72 -24.21
C ASP A 140 18.27 -14.13 -25.53
N ALA A 141 17.29 -13.32 -25.93
CA ALA A 141 16.58 -13.46 -27.19
C ALA A 141 17.35 -12.75 -28.29
#